data_AF-A0A534HS88-F1
#
_entry.id   AF-A0A534HS88-F1
#
_cell.length_a   1.000
_cell.length_b   1.000
_cell.length_c   1.000
_cell.angle_alpha   90.00
_cell.angle_beta   90.00
_cell.angle_gamma   90.00
#
_symmetry.space_group_name_H-M   'P 1'
#
loop_
_entity.id
_entity.type
_entity.pdbx_description
1 polymer ?
#
loop_
_entity_poly.entity_id
_entity_poly.type
_entity_poly.pdbx_seq_one_letter_code
_entity_poly.pdbx_strand_id
1 'polypeptide(L)'
;MRFDLRHFLHTSTKGAPRPCVPEGLQAGDADLLAAYADRLPAAYGVPPERVILVFDADRAELYRSHGMSTSSSCATRDSVARNALAAAAARRGEHVIDMGPVFAAYFKATGGRLDYSPSDWHWNAAGHRLAAAEVARIMRLGSPETDRTPGPP
;
A
#
# COMPACT_ATOMS: atom_id res chain seq x y z
N MET A 1 40.19 5.12 36.33
CA MET A 1 39.09 5.79 35.61
C MET A 1 37.77 5.21 36.12
N ARG A 2 36.88 6.03 36.71
CA ARG A 2 35.54 5.60 37.16
C ARG A 2 34.55 5.94 36.05
N PHE A 3 33.94 4.93 35.44
CA PHE A 3 32.84 5.11 34.50
C PHE A 3 31.58 5.47 35.29
N ASP A 4 31.06 6.69 35.08
CA ASP A 4 29.78 7.12 35.64
C ASP A 4 28.63 6.57 34.77
N LEU A 5 27.97 5.52 35.26
CA LEU A 5 26.83 4.88 34.60
C LEU A 5 25.56 5.76 34.56
N ARG A 6 25.55 6.94 35.20
CA ARG A 6 24.36 7.79 35.31
C ARG A 6 23.96 8.48 34.00
N HIS A 7 24.86 8.53 33.01
CA HIS A 7 24.56 9.10 31.69
C HIS A 7 23.78 8.16 30.75
N PHE A 8 23.66 6.87 31.07
CA PHE A 8 22.96 5.89 30.23
C PHE A 8 21.52 5.59 30.65
N LEU A 9 21.05 6.21 31.73
CA LEU A 9 19.67 6.11 32.19
C LEU A 9 18.92 7.41 31.89
N HIS A 10 18.86 7.80 30.61
CA HIS A 10 17.75 8.63 30.16
C HIS A 10 16.49 7.78 30.24
N THR A 11 15.80 7.88 31.38
CA THR A 11 14.38 7.54 31.46
C THR A 11 13.66 8.53 30.55
N SER A 12 13.56 8.17 29.27
CA SER A 12 12.66 8.84 28.36
C SER A 12 11.26 8.54 28.88
N THR A 13 10.73 9.42 29.72
CA THR A 13 9.33 9.44 30.08
C THR A 13 8.57 9.53 28.77
N LYS A 14 7.99 8.41 28.32
CA LYS A 14 7.10 8.36 27.16
C LYS A 14 6.02 9.41 27.42
N GLY A 15 6.17 10.57 26.79
CA GLY A 15 5.13 11.61 26.80
C GLY A 15 3.82 10.99 26.33
N ALA A 16 2.70 11.51 26.84
CA ALA A 16 1.39 11.05 26.42
C ALA A 16 1.33 11.01 24.88
N PRO A 17 0.80 9.93 24.27
CA PRO A 17 0.71 9.83 22.82
C PRO A 17 -0.02 11.07 22.29
N ARG A 18 0.62 11.79 21.35
CA ARG A 18 0.03 13.00 20.77
C ARG A 18 -1.31 12.61 20.14
N PRO A 19 -2.38 13.40 20.37
CA PRO A 19 -3.65 13.15 19.72
C PRO A 19 -3.43 13.21 18.21
N CYS A 20 -3.89 12.17 17.54
CA CYS A 20 -3.72 12.02 16.12
C CYS A 20 -4.77 12.88 15.40
N VAL A 21 -4.33 13.67 14.41
CA VAL A 21 -5.19 14.63 13.68
C VAL A 21 -5.35 14.10 12.25
N PRO A 22 -6.58 13.82 11.80
CA PRO A 22 -6.81 13.43 10.40
C PRO A 22 -6.38 14.53 9.44
N GLU A 23 -5.58 14.16 8.46
CA GLU A 23 -5.19 15.04 7.36
C GLU A 23 -6.19 14.93 6.20
N GLY A 24 -6.22 15.96 5.36
CA GLY A 24 -7.06 16.02 4.18
C GLY A 24 -6.28 16.48 2.96
N LEU A 25 -6.95 16.42 1.82
CA LEU A 25 -6.44 16.97 0.57
C LEU A 25 -6.46 18.49 0.59
N GLN A 26 -5.50 19.11 -0.08
CA GLN A 26 -5.49 20.54 -0.33
C GLN A 26 -6.43 20.87 -1.50
N ALA A 27 -6.79 22.15 -1.63
CA ALA A 27 -7.57 22.60 -2.77
C ALA A 27 -6.86 22.26 -4.09
N GLY A 28 -7.57 21.63 -5.02
CA GLY A 28 -7.06 21.20 -6.32
C GLY A 28 -6.38 19.82 -6.34
N ASP A 29 -6.02 19.22 -5.20
CA ASP A 29 -5.42 17.87 -5.16
C ASP A 29 -6.35 16.83 -5.80
N ALA A 30 -7.65 16.88 -5.50
CA ALA A 30 -8.64 15.96 -6.07
C ALA A 30 -8.72 16.06 -7.60
N ASP A 31 -8.64 17.27 -8.14
CA ASP A 31 -8.66 17.53 -9.59
C ASP A 31 -7.39 17.00 -10.26
N LEU A 32 -6.23 17.16 -9.60
CA LEU A 32 -4.95 16.63 -10.07
C LEU A 32 -4.95 15.10 -10.11
N LEU A 33 -5.47 14.44 -9.07
CA LEU A 33 -5.58 12.98 -9.02
C LEU A 33 -6.54 12.45 -10.09
N ALA A 34 -7.66 13.13 -10.30
CA ALA A 34 -8.61 12.79 -11.37
C ALA A 34 -7.99 12.97 -12.77
N ALA A 35 -7.25 14.07 -12.99
CA ALA A 35 -6.55 14.32 -14.24
C ALA A 35 -5.41 13.33 -14.48
N TYR A 36 -4.74 12.85 -13.42
CA TYR A 36 -3.73 11.82 -13.54
C TYR A 36 -4.32 10.50 -14.03
N ALA A 37 -5.40 10.01 -13.39
CA ALA A 37 -6.11 8.82 -13.83
C ALA A 37 -6.62 8.96 -15.28
N ASP A 38 -7.15 10.13 -15.64
CA ASP A 38 -7.61 10.42 -17.02
C ASP A 38 -6.50 10.27 -18.07
N ARG A 39 -5.30 10.78 -17.80
CA ARG A 39 -4.21 10.83 -18.77
C ARG A 39 -3.41 9.54 -18.86
N LEU A 40 -3.40 8.75 -17.80
CA LEU A 40 -2.51 7.60 -17.68
C LEU A 40 -2.70 6.57 -18.83
N PRO A 41 -3.91 6.09 -19.15
CA PRO A 41 -4.09 5.15 -20.26
C PRO A 41 -3.65 5.72 -21.61
N ALA A 42 -4.01 6.98 -21.88
CA ALA A 42 -3.68 7.67 -23.13
C ALA A 42 -2.17 7.88 -23.31
N ALA A 43 -1.45 8.20 -22.23
CA ALA A 43 0.00 8.38 -22.26
C ALA A 43 0.74 7.09 -22.67
N TYR A 44 0.15 5.92 -22.41
CA TYR A 44 0.69 4.62 -22.79
C TYR A 44 0.02 3.99 -24.02
N GLY A 45 -0.93 4.68 -24.65
CA GLY A 45 -1.63 4.18 -25.85
C GLY A 45 -2.47 2.93 -25.59
N VAL A 46 -2.99 2.75 -24.37
CA VAL A 46 -3.80 1.60 -23.99
C VAL A 46 -5.20 2.04 -23.55
N PRO A 47 -6.23 1.19 -23.74
CA PRO A 47 -7.54 1.45 -23.16
C PRO A 47 -7.49 1.33 -21.62
N PRO A 48 -8.38 2.02 -20.87
CA PRO A 48 -8.37 2.03 -19.41
C PRO A 48 -8.36 0.64 -18.76
N GLU A 49 -9.07 -0.32 -19.35
CA GLU A 49 -9.20 -1.70 -18.84
C GLU A 49 -7.88 -2.49 -18.90
N ARG A 50 -6.85 -1.95 -19.58
CA ARG A 50 -5.49 -2.52 -19.59
C ARG A 50 -4.55 -1.88 -18.58
N VAL A 51 -5.02 -0.90 -17.80
CA VAL A 51 -4.25 -0.31 -16.71
C VAL A 51 -4.63 -0.98 -15.39
N ILE A 52 -3.63 -1.39 -14.63
CA ILE A 52 -3.79 -1.95 -13.29
C ILE A 52 -2.98 -1.09 -12.32
N LEU A 53 -3.67 -0.34 -11.46
CA LEU A 53 -3.05 0.39 -10.37
C LEU A 53 -2.97 -0.49 -9.12
N VAL A 54 -1.75 -0.75 -8.65
CA VAL A 54 -1.51 -1.53 -7.43
C VAL A 54 -1.10 -0.59 -6.32
N PHE A 55 -1.90 -0.54 -5.26
CA PHE A 55 -1.61 0.28 -4.10
C PHE A 55 -1.17 -0.57 -2.91
N ASP A 56 -0.09 -0.13 -2.29
CA ASP A 56 0.45 -0.69 -1.06
C ASP A 56 -0.51 -0.57 0.13
N ALA A 57 -0.26 -1.37 1.17
CA ALA A 57 -0.94 -1.28 2.45
C ALA A 57 -0.27 -0.27 3.38
N ASP A 58 -1.04 0.30 4.30
CA ASP A 58 -0.44 0.87 5.51
C ASP A 58 0.08 -0.28 6.39
N ARG A 59 1.36 -0.64 6.19
CA ARG A 59 1.98 -1.74 6.94
C ARG A 59 2.23 -1.38 8.40
N ALA A 60 2.40 -0.09 8.71
CA ALA A 60 2.53 0.35 10.09
C ALA A 60 1.23 0.11 10.86
N GLU A 61 0.08 0.36 10.23
CA GLU A 61 -1.23 -0.01 10.74
C GLU A 61 -1.41 -1.52 10.87
N LEU A 62 -1.07 -2.25 9.82
CA LEU A 62 -1.16 -3.71 9.81
C LEU A 62 -0.41 -4.33 11.01
N TYR A 63 0.84 -3.91 11.21
CA TYR A 63 1.71 -4.41 12.28
C TYR A 63 1.31 -3.91 13.67
N ARG A 64 0.63 -2.76 13.76
CA ARG A 64 0.13 -2.20 15.04
C ARG A 64 -0.83 -3.15 15.73
N SER A 65 -1.74 -3.77 14.97
CA SER A 65 -2.74 -4.72 15.50
C SER A 65 -2.11 -5.90 16.27
N HIS A 66 -0.81 -6.15 16.06
CA HIS A 66 -0.04 -7.22 16.71
C HIS A 66 1.11 -6.68 17.57
N GLY A 67 1.07 -5.40 17.96
CA GLY A 67 2.06 -4.77 18.86
C GLY A 67 3.44 -4.52 18.22
N MET A 68 3.56 -4.66 16.90
CA MET A 68 4.83 -4.51 16.16
C MET A 68 5.06 -3.08 15.64
N SER A 69 4.12 -2.16 15.88
CA SER A 69 4.19 -0.75 15.51
C SER A 69 3.52 0.11 16.58
N THR A 70 4.09 1.28 16.85
CA THR A 70 3.56 2.28 17.81
C THR A 70 2.93 3.50 17.11
N SER A 71 2.76 3.46 15.79
CA SER A 71 2.20 4.57 15.01
C SER A 71 0.69 4.75 15.23
N SER A 72 0.23 5.99 15.39
CA SER A 72 -1.19 6.34 15.58
C SER A 72 -2.01 6.21 14.29
N SER A 73 -3.27 5.75 14.38
CA SER A 73 -4.17 5.45 13.25
C SER A 73 -5.09 6.62 12.88
N CYS A 74 -4.60 7.59 12.12
CA CYS A 74 -5.49 8.53 11.42
C CYS A 74 -5.23 8.50 9.94
N ALA A 75 -6.23 8.94 9.18
CA ALA A 75 -6.04 9.24 7.77
C ALA A 75 -4.89 10.26 7.61
N THR A 76 -3.85 9.84 6.90
CA THR A 76 -2.78 10.71 6.41
C THR A 76 -3.19 11.31 5.07
N ARG A 77 -2.59 12.43 4.64
CA ARG A 77 -2.82 12.97 3.31
C ARG A 77 -2.61 11.91 2.22
N ASP A 78 -1.59 11.07 2.37
CA ASP A 78 -1.29 9.99 1.43
C ASP A 78 -2.41 8.94 1.38
N SER A 79 -2.97 8.54 2.53
CA SER A 79 -4.10 7.60 2.56
C SER A 79 -5.35 8.17 1.88
N VAL A 80 -5.60 9.47 2.05
CA VAL A 80 -6.73 10.15 1.41
C VAL A 80 -6.48 10.31 -0.10
N ALA A 81 -5.28 10.70 -0.50
CA ALA A 81 -4.89 10.86 -1.91
C ALA A 81 -4.93 9.53 -2.66
N ARG A 82 -4.40 8.47 -2.04
CA ARG A 82 -4.48 7.10 -2.54
C ARG A 82 -5.92 6.69 -2.81
N ASN A 83 -6.81 6.88 -1.84
CA ASN A 83 -8.22 6.52 -1.97
C ASN A 83 -8.93 7.35 -3.06
N ALA A 84 -8.62 8.65 -3.16
CA ALA A 84 -9.17 9.51 -4.19
C ALA A 84 -8.70 9.10 -5.60
N LEU A 85 -7.42 8.77 -5.78
CA LEU A 85 -6.88 8.27 -7.05
C LEU A 85 -7.47 6.91 -7.43
N ALA A 86 -7.51 5.97 -6.48
CA ALA A 86 -8.16 4.67 -6.67
C ALA A 86 -9.62 4.83 -7.14
N ALA A 87 -10.39 5.71 -6.49
CA ALA A 87 -11.76 5.97 -6.87
C ALA A 87 -11.86 6.64 -8.26
N ALA A 88 -10.95 7.55 -8.59
CA ALA A 88 -10.90 8.19 -9.91
C ALA A 88 -10.61 7.19 -11.02
N ALA A 89 -9.61 6.32 -10.85
CA ALA A 89 -9.24 5.29 -11.80
C ALA A 89 -10.38 4.26 -12.01
N ALA A 90 -10.97 3.76 -10.93
CA ALA A 90 -12.05 2.79 -11.00
C ALA A 90 -13.28 3.31 -11.75
N ARG A 91 -13.64 4.59 -11.59
CA ARG A 91 -14.76 5.22 -12.33
C ARG A 91 -14.55 5.26 -13.85
N ARG A 92 -13.32 5.06 -14.31
CA ARG A 92 -12.92 5.13 -15.73
C ARG A 92 -12.70 3.78 -16.37
N GLY A 93 -12.89 2.69 -15.63
CA GLY A 93 -12.65 1.33 -16.12
C GLY A 93 -11.23 0.81 -15.89
N GLU A 94 -10.35 1.58 -15.25
CA GLU A 94 -9.05 1.05 -14.81
C GLU A 94 -9.24 0.05 -13.67
N HIS A 95 -8.35 -0.94 -13.62
CA HIS A 95 -8.32 -1.88 -12.51
C HIS A 95 -7.54 -1.31 -11.33
N VAL A 96 -8.08 -1.50 -10.12
CA VAL A 96 -7.44 -1.07 -8.88
C VAL A 96 -7.28 -2.26 -7.95
N ILE A 97 -6.07 -2.42 -7.42
CA ILE A 97 -5.73 -3.42 -6.41
C ILE A 97 -5.36 -2.70 -5.11
N ASP A 98 -6.12 -2.98 -4.05
CA ASP A 98 -5.77 -2.61 -2.68
C ASP A 98 -5.06 -3.79 -2.01
N MET A 99 -3.76 -3.64 -1.73
CA MET A 99 -2.98 -4.69 -1.05
C MET A 99 -3.25 -4.77 0.46
N GLY A 100 -3.95 -3.81 1.05
CA GLY A 100 -4.28 -3.76 2.48
C GLY A 100 -4.95 -5.05 2.98
N PRO A 101 -6.11 -5.44 2.44
CA PRO A 101 -6.77 -6.69 2.81
C PRO A 101 -5.94 -7.94 2.52
N VAL A 102 -5.17 -7.95 1.42
CA VAL A 102 -4.35 -9.10 1.01
C VAL A 102 -3.20 -9.32 1.99
N PHE A 103 -2.48 -8.25 2.33
CA PHE A 103 -1.40 -8.27 3.30
C PHE A 103 -1.90 -8.56 4.71
N ALA A 104 -3.08 -8.04 5.06
CA ALA A 104 -3.74 -8.36 6.33
C ALA A 104 -4.06 -9.84 6.48
N ALA A 105 -4.61 -10.45 5.43
CA ALA A 105 -4.91 -11.89 5.42
C ALA A 105 -3.63 -12.73 5.57
N TYR A 106 -2.57 -12.41 4.81
CA TYR A 106 -1.28 -13.10 4.90
C TYR A 106 -0.65 -12.97 6.29
N PHE A 107 -0.62 -11.75 6.83
CA PHE A 107 -0.03 -11.49 8.14
C PHE A 107 -0.80 -12.20 9.24
N LYS A 108 -2.14 -12.16 9.21
CA LYS A 108 -2.99 -12.90 10.16
C LYS A 108 -2.73 -14.42 10.12
N ALA A 109 -2.51 -14.97 8.94
CA ALA A 109 -2.30 -16.41 8.77
C ALA A 109 -0.90 -16.90 9.16
N THR A 110 0.12 -16.05 9.01
CA THR A 110 1.53 -16.50 9.09
C THR A 110 2.36 -15.79 10.15
N GLY A 111 1.93 -14.61 10.62
CA GLY A 111 2.76 -13.69 11.39
C GLY A 111 3.96 -13.12 10.62
N GLY A 112 4.12 -13.46 9.35
CA GLY A 112 5.26 -13.08 8.51
C GLY A 112 5.18 -11.64 8.05
N ARG A 113 6.26 -10.89 8.22
CA ARG A 113 6.37 -9.52 7.66
C ARG A 113 6.45 -9.56 6.15
N LEU A 114 6.09 -8.44 5.54
CA LEU A 114 6.03 -8.26 4.09
C LEU A 114 7.03 -7.20 3.60
N ASP A 115 7.88 -6.70 4.49
CA ASP A 115 8.95 -5.75 4.25
C ASP A 115 10.20 -6.11 5.06
N TYR A 116 11.21 -5.24 4.99
CA TYR A 116 12.47 -5.33 5.73
C TYR A 116 12.58 -4.26 6.83
N SER A 117 11.43 -3.79 7.35
CA SER A 117 11.40 -2.69 8.32
C SER A 117 12.10 -3.11 9.63
N PRO A 118 12.75 -2.18 10.37
CA PRO A 118 12.69 -0.73 10.21
C PRO A 118 13.74 -0.12 9.26
N SER A 119 14.73 -0.88 8.80
CA SER A 119 15.82 -0.35 7.97
C SER A 119 15.42 -0.12 6.51
N ASP A 120 14.44 -0.87 6.02
CA ASP A 120 13.99 -0.81 4.63
C ASP A 120 12.48 -1.07 4.54
N TRP A 121 11.77 -0.17 3.87
CA TRP A 121 10.31 -0.18 3.74
C TRP A 121 9.84 -0.73 2.38
N HIS A 122 10.72 -1.33 1.58
CA HIS A 122 10.32 -2.04 0.37
C HIS A 122 9.73 -3.41 0.72
N TRP A 123 8.91 -3.92 -0.20
CA TRP A 123 8.38 -5.26 -0.08
C TRP A 123 9.50 -6.30 -0.11
N ASN A 124 9.36 -7.32 0.73
CA ASN A 124 10.16 -8.53 0.62
C ASN A 124 9.58 -9.48 -0.44
N ALA A 125 10.21 -10.64 -0.62
CA ALA A 125 9.76 -11.64 -1.59
C ALA A 125 8.30 -12.07 -1.41
N ALA A 126 7.79 -12.14 -0.17
CA ALA A 126 6.39 -12.49 0.09
C ALA A 126 5.44 -11.38 -0.36
N GLY A 127 5.77 -10.10 -0.09
CA GLY A 127 5.00 -8.94 -0.54
C GLY A 127 4.91 -8.87 -2.07
N HIS A 128 6.04 -8.98 -2.76
CA HIS A 128 6.07 -9.01 -4.23
C HIS A 128 5.27 -10.18 -4.81
N ARG A 129 5.38 -11.38 -4.22
CA ARG A 129 4.64 -12.55 -4.69
C ARG A 129 3.13 -12.37 -4.58
N LEU A 130 2.64 -11.80 -3.48
CA LEU A 130 1.20 -11.54 -3.29
C LEU A 130 0.68 -10.50 -4.28
N ALA A 131 1.42 -9.40 -4.49
CA ALA A 131 1.04 -8.39 -5.47
C ALA A 131 1.01 -8.95 -6.90
N ALA A 132 2.03 -9.73 -7.29
CA ALA A 132 2.08 -10.38 -8.58
C ALA A 132 0.91 -11.36 -8.78
N ALA A 133 0.50 -12.09 -7.73
CA ALA A 133 -0.64 -13.00 -7.80
C ALA A 133 -1.95 -12.26 -8.07
N GLU A 134 -2.18 -11.09 -7.43
CA GLU A 134 -3.37 -10.27 -7.67
C GLU A 134 -3.38 -9.64 -9.07
N VAL A 135 -2.23 -9.14 -9.54
CA VAL A 135 -2.10 -8.65 -10.93
C VAL A 135 -2.41 -9.78 -11.91
N ALA A 136 -1.81 -10.95 -11.74
CA ALA A 136 -2.03 -12.09 -12.61
C ALA A 136 -3.50 -12.58 -12.58
N ARG A 137 -4.18 -12.45 -11.43
CA ARG A 137 -5.61 -12.76 -11.31
C ARG A 137 -6.45 -11.84 -12.21
N ILE A 138 -6.19 -10.54 -12.19
CA ILE A 138 -6.90 -9.58 -13.05
C ILE A 138 -6.62 -9.84 -14.53
N MET A 139 -5.35 -10.06 -14.90
CA MET A 139 -4.99 -10.36 -16.29
C MET A 139 -5.72 -11.60 -16.82
N ARG A 140 -5.87 -12.66 -16.00
CA ARG A 140 -6.62 -13.86 -16.40
C ARG A 140 -8.12 -13.64 -16.58
N LEU A 141 -8.71 -12.67 -15.88
CA LEU A 141 -10.13 -12.32 -16.02
C LEU A 141 -10.39 -11.48 -17.29
N GLY A 142 -9.39 -10.70 -17.73
CA GLY A 142 -9.48 -9.88 -18.94
C GLY A 142 -9.14 -10.61 -20.25
N SER A 143 -8.56 -11.81 -20.20
CA SER A 143 -8.28 -12.63 -21.38
C SER A 143 -9.52 -13.45 -21.78
N PRO A 144 -10.06 -13.27 -23.01
CA PRO A 144 -10.99 -14.24 -23.58
C PRO A 144 -10.34 -15.62 -23.65
N GLU A 145 -11.13 -16.67 -23.41
CA GLU A 145 -10.69 -18.07 -23.36
C GLU A 145 -9.96 -18.54 -24.64
N THR A 146 -10.14 -17.84 -25.75
CA THR A 146 -9.53 -18.12 -27.05
C THR A 146 -8.04 -17.79 -27.17
N ASP A 147 -7.44 -17.07 -26.21
CA ASP A 147 -6.01 -16.70 -26.24
C ASP A 147 -5.12 -17.57 -25.33
N ARG A 148 -5.71 -18.59 -24.68
CA ARG A 148 -4.97 -19.58 -23.89
C ARG A 148 -4.51 -20.74 -24.78
N THR A 149 -3.58 -20.48 -25.70
CA THR A 149 -2.89 -21.59 -26.37
C THR A 149 -1.95 -22.26 -25.35
N PRO A 150 -2.05 -23.57 -25.09
CA PRO A 150 -1.03 -24.27 -24.32
C PRO A 150 0.30 -24.16 -25.10
N GLY A 151 1.37 -23.71 -24.44
CA GLY A 151 2.70 -23.77 -25.03
C GLY A 151 3.08 -25.22 -25.37
N PRO A 152 3.94 -25.43 -26.39
CA PRO A 152 4.31 -26.77 -26.80
C PRO A 152 5.02 -27.54 -25.66
N PRO A 153 4.91 -28.88 -25.66
CA PRO A 153 5.44 -29.76 -24.62
C PRO A 153 6.97 -29.69 -24.46
#